data_AF-K1UAX0-F1
#
_entry.id   AF-K1UAX0-F1
#
_cell.length_a   1.000
_cell.length_b   1.000
_cell.length_c   1.000
_cell.angle_alpha   90.00
_cell.angle_beta   90.00
_cell.angle_gamma   90.00
#
_symmetry.space_group_name_H-M   'P 1'
#
loop_
_entity.id
_entity.type
_entity.pdbx_description
1 polymer ?
#
loop_
_entity_poly.entity_id
_entity_poly.type
_entity_poly.pdbx_seq_one_letter_code
_entity_poly.pdbx_strand_id
1 'polypeptide(L)'
;IKRRSNLIFVGEQRGAISAQELRLCLNESSENISVYGADCKAIVKGEGQLTVEQATQVYDLFEAVVETELESLRALLISIEVGKLGRGCSLCFSGGAALRAARAVSGSGMGAG
;
A
#
# COMPACT_ATOMS: atom_id res chain seq x y z
N ILE A 1 9.89 -6.14 0.77
CA ILE A 1 11.32 -5.93 1.19
C ILE A 1 12.12 -4.94 0.32
N LYS A 2 12.85 -5.29 -0.78
CA LYS A 2 13.76 -4.29 -1.44
C LYS A 2 13.07 -3.03 -1.98
N ARG A 3 11.89 -3.15 -2.58
CA ARG A 3 11.17 -1.99 -3.17
C ARG A 3 10.61 -1.03 -2.13
N ARG A 4 10.21 -1.53 -0.95
CA ARG A 4 9.83 -0.72 0.22
C ARG A 4 10.97 0.19 0.64
N SER A 5 12.16 -0.38 0.88
CA SER A 5 13.32 0.40 1.33
C SER A 5 13.75 1.47 0.32
N ASN A 6 13.70 1.18 -0.99
CA ASN A 6 14.02 2.17 -2.01
C ASN A 6 13.03 3.35 -2.02
N LEU A 7 11.73 3.06 -1.88
CA LEU A 7 10.69 4.08 -1.88
C LEU A 7 10.77 4.97 -0.64
N ILE A 8 10.97 4.37 0.54
CA ILE A 8 11.12 5.10 1.80
C ILE A 8 12.39 5.96 1.77
N PHE A 9 13.51 5.43 1.27
CA PHE A 9 14.75 6.19 1.15
C PHE A 9 14.62 7.41 0.25
N VAL A 10 13.97 7.27 -0.91
CA VAL A 10 13.69 8.42 -1.80
C VAL A 10 12.72 9.40 -1.14
N GLY A 11 11.72 8.89 -0.43
CA GLY A 11 10.78 9.70 0.34
C GLY A 11 11.43 10.53 1.44
N GLU A 12 12.36 9.95 2.21
CA GLU A 12 13.11 10.65 3.25
C GLU A 12 13.99 11.77 2.68
N GLN A 13 14.59 11.57 1.50
CA GLN A 13 15.38 12.63 0.85
C GLN A 13 14.52 13.77 0.28
N ARG A 14 13.31 13.46 -0.19
CA ARG A 14 12.43 14.43 -0.86
C ARG A 14 11.38 15.04 0.06
N GLY A 15 11.23 14.52 1.28
CA GLY A 15 10.20 14.89 2.25
C GLY A 15 8.80 14.39 1.91
N ALA A 16 8.62 13.74 0.76
CA ALA A 16 7.34 13.26 0.28
C ALA A 16 7.52 12.16 -0.78
N ILE A 17 6.52 11.30 -0.93
CA ILE A 17 6.46 10.23 -1.93
C ILE A 17 5.34 10.54 -2.90
N SER A 18 5.63 10.51 -4.21
CA SER A 18 4.58 10.72 -5.20
C SER A 18 3.64 9.51 -5.29
N ALA A 19 2.37 9.76 -5.58
CA ALA A 19 1.39 8.70 -5.87
C ALA A 19 1.84 7.78 -7.03
N GLN A 20 2.60 8.34 -7.98
CA GLN A 20 3.15 7.60 -9.12
C GLN A 20 4.28 6.64 -8.71
N GLU A 21 5.20 7.08 -7.86
CA GLU A 21 6.26 6.21 -7.31
C GLU A 21 5.67 5.10 -6.43
N LEU A 22 4.68 5.43 -5.60
CA LEU A 22 3.95 4.42 -4.81
C LEU A 22 3.28 3.38 -5.71
N ARG A 23 2.60 3.83 -6.77
CA ARG A 23 1.98 2.94 -7.77
C ARG A 23 2.99 2.01 -8.40
N LEU A 24 4.12 2.55 -8.86
CA LEU A 24 5.16 1.76 -9.51
C LEU A 24 5.68 0.67 -8.56
N CYS A 25 6.00 1.04 -7.32
CA CYS A 25 6.55 0.09 -6.36
C CYS A 25 5.54 -0.99 -5.95
N LEU A 26 4.25 -0.65 -5.84
CA LEU A 26 3.19 -1.61 -5.52
C LEU A 26 2.88 -2.54 -6.68
N ASN A 27 2.93 -2.06 -7.93
CA ASN A 27 2.77 -2.90 -9.12
C ASN A 27 3.89 -3.94 -9.22
N GLU A 28 5.15 -3.53 -9.06
CA GLU A 28 6.29 -4.47 -9.06
C GLU A 28 6.19 -5.49 -7.92
N SER A 29 5.70 -5.05 -6.75
CA SER A 29 5.49 -5.95 -5.61
C SER A 29 4.34 -6.94 -5.88
N SER A 30 3.30 -6.50 -6.59
CA SER A 30 2.16 -7.33 -6.99
C SER A 30 2.54 -8.36 -8.05
N GLU A 31 3.32 -7.96 -9.06
CA GLU A 31 3.85 -8.88 -10.07
C GLU A 31 4.67 -9.99 -9.43
N ASN A 32 5.52 -9.65 -8.44
CA ASN A 32 6.26 -10.65 -7.69
C ASN A 32 5.36 -11.64 -6.95
N ILE A 33 4.25 -11.19 -6.34
CA ILE A 33 3.29 -12.10 -5.68
C ILE A 33 2.58 -12.99 -6.70
N SER A 34 2.24 -12.45 -7.87
CA SER A 34 1.60 -13.24 -8.92
C SER A 34 2.47 -14.35 -9.48
N VAL A 35 3.80 -14.23 -9.42
CA VAL A 35 4.72 -15.34 -9.70
C VAL A 35 4.52 -16.52 -8.74
N TYR A 36 4.06 -16.29 -7.52
CA TYR A 36 3.77 -17.32 -6.52
C TYR A 36 2.36 -17.92 -6.64
N GLY A 37 1.58 -17.53 -7.66
CA GLY A 37 0.29 -18.17 -7.99
C GLY A 37 -0.97 -17.46 -7.48
N ALA A 38 -0.85 -16.29 -6.87
CA ALA A 38 -1.99 -15.46 -6.42
C ALA A 38 -2.29 -14.32 -7.41
N ASP A 39 -3.56 -14.05 -7.75
CA ASP A 39 -3.92 -12.87 -8.57
C ASP A 39 -3.74 -11.61 -7.72
N CYS A 40 -2.69 -10.84 -7.98
CA CYS A 40 -2.37 -9.64 -7.20
C CYS A 40 -2.41 -8.41 -8.10
N LYS A 41 -3.21 -7.41 -7.70
CA LYS A 41 -3.34 -6.15 -8.43
C LYS A 41 -3.26 -4.97 -7.48
N ALA A 42 -2.52 -3.94 -7.90
CA ALA A 42 -2.48 -2.67 -7.23
C ALA A 42 -3.14 -1.58 -8.09
N ILE A 43 -4.06 -0.84 -7.47
CA ILE A 43 -4.76 0.29 -8.05
C ILE A 43 -4.49 1.48 -7.13
N VAL A 44 -3.69 2.42 -7.60
CA VAL A 44 -3.57 3.74 -6.96
C VAL A 44 -4.48 4.69 -7.75
N LYS A 45 -5.23 5.56 -7.07
CA LYS A 45 -6.09 6.58 -7.70
C LYS A 45 -5.69 7.94 -7.19
N GLY A 46 -5.87 8.95 -8.05
CA GLY A 46 -5.51 10.32 -7.73
C GLY A 46 -4.07 10.68 -8.06
N GLU A 47 -3.80 11.97 -8.02
CA GLU A 47 -2.51 12.59 -8.26
C GLU A 47 -2.15 13.42 -7.02
N GLY A 48 -0.89 13.36 -6.59
CA GLY A 48 -0.45 14.06 -5.38
C GLY A 48 0.72 13.37 -4.70
N GLN A 49 0.94 13.78 -3.46
CA GLN A 49 2.01 13.26 -2.63
C GLN A 49 1.46 12.68 -1.34
N LEU A 50 2.17 11.68 -0.83
CA LEU A 50 1.99 11.07 0.47
C LEU A 50 3.18 11.45 1.34
N THR A 51 2.96 11.51 2.66
CA THR A 51 4.08 11.54 3.59
C THR A 51 4.79 10.20 3.61
N VAL A 52 6.03 10.19 4.11
CA VAL A 52 6.81 8.95 4.26
C VAL A 52 6.10 7.98 5.20
N GLU A 53 5.47 8.48 6.27
CA GLU A 53 4.70 7.68 7.22
C GLU A 53 3.49 7.02 6.55
N GLN A 54 2.77 7.75 5.69
CA GLN A 54 1.62 7.20 4.95
C GLN A 54 2.05 6.08 4.01
N ALA A 55 3.13 6.28 3.25
CA ALA A 55 3.67 5.24 2.38
C ALA A 55 4.16 4.03 3.19
N THR A 56 4.77 4.26 4.36
CA THR A 56 5.20 3.19 5.26
C THR A 56 4.03 2.37 5.75
N GLN A 57 2.95 3.00 6.23
CA GLN A 57 1.74 2.31 6.69
C GLN A 57 1.07 1.47 5.60
N VAL A 58 1.05 1.96 4.35
CA VAL A 58 0.57 1.19 3.21
C VAL A 58 1.38 -0.09 3.03
N TYR A 59 2.70 0.03 3.09
CA TYR A 59 3.60 -1.10 2.92
C TYR A 59 3.55 -2.09 4.09
N ASP A 60 3.45 -1.60 5.32
CA ASP A 60 3.33 -2.44 6.51
C ASP A 60 2.05 -3.28 6.45
N LEU A 61 0.93 -2.67 6.03
CA LEU A 61 -0.33 -3.40 5.85
C LEU A 61 -0.26 -4.41 4.71
N PHE A 62 0.40 -4.06 3.60
CA PHE A 62 0.65 -4.99 2.50
C PHE A 62 1.49 -6.20 2.96
N GLU A 63 2.62 -5.97 3.63
CA GLU A 63 3.48 -7.05 4.13
C GLU A 63 2.73 -7.91 5.15
N ALA A 64 1.97 -7.31 6.08
CA ALA A 64 1.18 -8.06 7.06
C ALA A 64 0.13 -8.99 6.42
N VAL A 65 -0.55 -8.54 5.36
CA VAL A 65 -1.53 -9.38 4.63
C VAL A 65 -0.82 -10.53 3.91
N VAL A 66 0.29 -10.24 3.23
CA VAL A 66 1.05 -11.23 2.47
C VAL A 66 1.66 -12.28 3.39
N GLU A 67 2.20 -11.88 4.54
CA GLU A 67 2.76 -12.79 5.54
C GLU A 67 1.68 -13.65 6.21
N THR A 68 0.52 -13.06 6.55
CA THR A 68 -0.57 -13.80 7.22
C THR A 68 -1.22 -14.82 6.30
N GLU A 69 -1.36 -14.49 5.01
CA GLU A 69 -2.10 -15.30 4.05
C GLU A 69 -1.20 -16.07 3.08
N LEU A 70 0.13 -16.07 3.24
CA LEU A 70 1.08 -16.52 2.21
C LEU A 70 0.74 -17.88 1.56
N GLU A 71 0.32 -18.85 2.37
CA GLU A 71 0.00 -20.23 1.93
C GLU A 71 -1.44 -20.37 1.39
N SER A 72 -2.29 -19.38 1.68
CA SER A 72 -3.75 -19.37 1.51
C SER A 72 -4.22 -18.33 0.49
N LEU A 73 -3.34 -17.39 0.13
CA LEU A 73 -3.63 -16.22 -0.69
C LEU A 73 -3.93 -16.65 -2.11
N ARG A 74 -5.16 -16.40 -2.56
CA ARG A 74 -5.58 -16.65 -3.95
C ARG A 74 -5.71 -15.37 -4.74
N ALA A 75 -6.13 -14.29 -4.10
CA ALA A 75 -6.20 -12.98 -4.72
C ALA A 75 -5.98 -11.83 -3.72
N LEU A 76 -5.32 -10.77 -4.18
CA LEU A 76 -5.04 -9.55 -3.44
C LEU A 76 -5.33 -8.33 -4.31
N LEU A 77 -6.18 -7.42 -3.83
CA LEU A 77 -6.49 -6.14 -4.48
C LEU A 77 -6.11 -4.97 -3.57
N ILE A 78 -5.03 -4.30 -3.90
CA ILE A 78 -4.56 -3.11 -3.19
C ILE A 78 -5.23 -1.90 -3.86
N SER A 79 -6.03 -1.11 -3.13
CA SER A 79 -6.76 0.03 -3.71
C SER A 79 -6.55 1.31 -2.90
N ILE A 80 -5.59 2.10 -3.33
CA ILE A 80 -5.20 3.33 -2.63
C ILE A 80 -5.81 4.54 -3.32
N GLU A 81 -6.40 5.44 -2.55
CA GLU A 81 -6.88 6.72 -3.05
C GLU A 81 -6.07 7.86 -2.45
N VAL A 82 -5.35 8.58 -3.31
CA VAL A 82 -4.52 9.71 -2.93
C VAL A 82 -5.28 10.99 -3.26
N GLY A 83 -5.82 11.64 -2.23
CA GLY A 83 -6.49 12.95 -2.34
C GLY A 83 -5.63 14.10 -1.83
N LYS A 84 -6.03 15.35 -2.13
CA LYS A 84 -5.37 16.60 -1.68
C LYS A 84 -5.20 16.74 -0.16
N LEU A 85 -5.84 15.88 0.64
CA LEU A 85 -5.80 15.91 2.11
C LEU A 85 -5.42 14.56 2.73
N GLY A 86 -4.76 13.65 2.01
CA GLY A 86 -4.20 12.41 2.59
C GLY A 86 -5.23 11.48 3.26
N ARG A 87 -6.52 11.56 2.92
CA ARG A 87 -7.59 10.86 3.64
C ARG A 87 -7.90 9.48 3.06
N GLY A 88 -7.01 8.53 3.36
CA GLY A 88 -7.36 7.12 3.52
C GLY A 88 -6.85 6.18 2.42
N CYS A 89 -6.20 5.09 2.87
CA CYS A 89 -5.83 3.96 2.02
C CYS A 89 -6.74 2.78 2.36
N SER A 90 -7.26 2.08 1.34
CA SER A 90 -8.02 0.85 1.54
C SER A 90 -7.27 -0.33 0.93
N LEU A 91 -7.21 -1.45 1.63
CA LEU A 91 -6.66 -2.69 1.09
C LEU A 91 -7.72 -3.78 1.17
N CYS A 92 -7.96 -4.48 0.06
CA CYS A 92 -8.94 -5.55 -0.03
C CYS A 92 -8.21 -6.84 -0.39
N PHE A 93 -8.39 -7.92 0.37
CA PHE A 93 -7.73 -9.18 0.06
C PHE A 93 -8.69 -10.37 0.20
N SER A 94 -8.40 -11.44 -0.54
CA SER A 94 -9.16 -12.68 -0.53
C SER A 94 -8.24 -13.87 -0.26
N GLY A 95 -8.23 -14.34 0.99
CA GLY A 95 -7.62 -15.60 1.40
C GLY A 95 -8.63 -16.76 1.42
N GLY A 96 -8.18 -17.95 1.83
CA GLY A 96 -8.97 -19.18 1.86
C GLY A 96 -10.29 -19.13 2.67
N ALA A 97 -10.55 -18.07 3.42
CA ALA A 97 -11.83 -17.83 4.10
C ALA A 97 -12.27 -16.35 3.98
N ALA A 98 -13.16 -16.08 3.01
CA ALA A 98 -13.87 -14.82 2.77
C ALA A 98 -13.00 -13.56 2.50
N LEU A 99 -13.45 -12.71 1.59
CA LEU A 99 -12.82 -11.41 1.37
C LEU A 99 -12.85 -10.59 2.66
N ARG A 100 -11.68 -10.20 3.16
CA ARG A 100 -11.54 -9.28 4.30
C ARG A 100 -11.02 -7.95 3.77
N ALA A 101 -11.76 -6.88 4.04
CA ALA A 101 -11.32 -5.53 3.77
C ALA A 101 -10.56 -5.01 4.99
N ALA A 102 -9.30 -4.61 4.80
CA ALA A 102 -8.52 -3.91 5.81
C ALA A 102 -8.37 -2.45 5.39
N ARG A 103 -8.72 -1.51 6.28
CA ARG A 103 -8.62 -0.08 6.00
C ARG A 103 -7.51 0.53 6.85
N ALA A 104 -6.53 1.14 6.19
CA ALA A 104 -5.57 2.02 6.85
C ALA A 104 -6.13 3.45 6.82
N VAL A 105 -6.62 3.93 7.97
CA VAL A 105 -7.03 5.33 8.15
C VAL A 105 -5.87 6.06 8.80
N SER A 106 -5.19 6.94 8.07
CA SER A 106 -4.24 7.87 8.68
C SER A 106 -5.05 8.91 9.47
N GLY A 107 -4.99 8.84 10.79
CA GLY A 107 -5.51 9.88 11.68
C GLY A 107 -4.84 11.20 11.38
N SER A 108 -5.62 12.22 11.04
CA SER A 108 -5.12 13.58 10.92
C SER A 108 -4.67 14.04 12.30
N GLY A 109 -3.37 14.31 12.46
CA GLY A 109 -2.87 15.08 13.58
C GLY A 109 -3.69 16.36 13.69
N MET A 110 -4.35 16.52 14.83
CA MET A 110 -5.11 17.71 15.15
C MET A 110 -4.11 18.78 15.56
N GLY A 111 -3.82 19.71 14.64
CA GLY A 111 -3.37 21.03 15.05
C GLY A 111 -4.52 21.69 15.79
N ALA A 112 -4.35 21.90 17.10
CA ALA A 112 -5.09 22.90 17.85
C ALA A 112 -4.03 23.77 18.53
N GLY A 113 -3.97 25.03 18.10
CA GLY A 113 -3.24 26.09 18.79
C GLY A 113 -4.00 26.60 20.00
#